data_AF-A0A6P6KYN7-F1
#
_entry.id   AF-A0A6P6KYN7-F1
#
_cell.length_a   1.000
_cell.length_b   1.000
_cell.length_c   1.000
_cell.angle_alpha   90.00
_cell.angle_beta   90.00
_cell.angle_gamma   90.00
#
_symmetry.space_group_name_H-M   'P 1'
#
loop_
_entity.id
_entity.type
_entity.pdbx_description
1 polymer ?
#
loop_
_entity_poly.entity_id
_entity_poly.type
_entity_poly.pdbx_seq_one_letter_code
_entity_poly.pdbx_strand_id
1 'polypeptide(L)'
;MMAADVHNKGAVWEVKNGNLAPSDRLRQDRSYSPTPGLVEGTEPGAVQEGAMFVHAQSFEDLTADSEPNTDDKSAEVGNSDLGNAQEEALEGGEEEVQEQGLVIEQEEGGKEEVRNSNKAKEEDVTSETWRSHRKHMFVLSEAGKPIYTRYGTEEALSSIMGVMMLLMSFVEDKKNIIRSIHADGYRVVFLRKSPIILVGVSRTNCSDRELTRELHYVYYQIVSLLTLTQLNHVFQHRQSYDLRRLLAGSEHLTDNLLRLLDRDPGLLLSAVMCLPLASSARDMVSSSLQAAKAKNLVFSILLAGNRLVTLVRKKDQFLHHMDLHLLFNLVGSSSSFREGEGWTPICLPKFNPDGFFHAHISYLEPASDLCLILVSTDREDFFNLSDCKKRFLERLRRRSAYQSLQEALNTPGYPVSQVGIPELRHFVYKSKSSGLYTSPDLPTPYQGEEEHERLMGLYQYLHSCLHHPTRPLRYIYRCTETENLYALVTSGFELYLCFSPLGTKGLAMSAVNKLLRWIRKEEDRLFILSPLTY
;
A
#
# COMPACT_ATOMS: atom_id res chain seq x y z
N MET A 1 -50.06 -3.52 2.93
CA MET A 1 -51.28 -2.82 2.48
C MET A 1 -50.85 -1.40 2.11
N MET A 2 -51.08 -0.85 0.92
CA MET A 2 -51.97 -1.19 -0.18
C MET A 2 -51.22 -1.32 -1.52
N ALA A 3 -51.83 -2.10 -2.43
CA ALA A 3 -51.32 -2.56 -3.71
C ALA A 3 -51.31 -1.46 -4.79
N ALA A 4 -50.46 -1.63 -5.80
CA ALA A 4 -50.62 -0.99 -7.10
C ALA A 4 -50.51 -2.05 -8.19
N ASP A 5 -51.60 -2.14 -8.95
CA ASP A 5 -51.93 -3.13 -9.95
C ASP A 5 -51.06 -3.07 -11.20
N VAL A 6 -50.89 -4.25 -11.78
CA VAL A 6 -50.37 -4.55 -13.10
C VAL A 6 -51.41 -4.14 -14.14
N HIS A 7 -51.04 -3.31 -15.13
CA HIS A 7 -51.73 -3.28 -16.43
C HIS A 7 -50.72 -3.23 -17.58
N ASN A 8 -50.74 -4.31 -18.35
CA ASN A 8 -50.00 -4.54 -19.58
C ASN A 8 -50.93 -4.21 -20.76
N LYS A 9 -50.61 -3.20 -21.57
CA LYS A 9 -51.11 -3.07 -22.96
C LYS A 9 -50.00 -2.53 -23.86
N GLY A 10 -49.77 -3.26 -24.94
CA GLY A 10 -48.60 -3.15 -25.80
C GLY A 10 -48.48 -1.82 -26.55
N ALA A 11 -47.23 -1.36 -26.61
CA ALA A 11 -46.71 -0.56 -27.70
C ALA A 11 -45.46 -1.29 -28.22
N VAL A 12 -45.54 -1.78 -29.46
CA VAL A 12 -44.43 -2.42 -30.16
C VAL A 12 -43.41 -1.33 -30.48
N TRP A 13 -42.28 -1.35 -29.78
CA TRP A 13 -41.07 -0.64 -30.20
C TRP A 13 -40.07 -1.70 -30.65
N GLU A 14 -39.89 -1.83 -31.97
CA GLU A 14 -38.79 -2.58 -32.55
C GLU A 14 -37.46 -1.93 -32.13
N VAL A 15 -36.79 -2.50 -31.12
CA VAL A 15 -35.40 -2.18 -30.81
C VAL A 15 -34.53 -3.02 -31.73
N LYS A 16 -34.11 -2.44 -32.86
CA LYS A 16 -33.00 -2.96 -33.65
C LYS A 16 -31.73 -3.00 -32.78
N ASN A 17 -31.26 -4.20 -32.49
CA ASN A 17 -29.90 -4.58 -32.10
C ASN A 17 -28.98 -3.44 -31.61
N GLY A 18 -29.11 -3.09 -30.32
CA GLY A 18 -28.18 -2.22 -29.61
C GLY A 18 -27.20 -3.03 -28.77
N ASN A 19 -26.21 -3.67 -29.41
CA ASN A 19 -25.00 -4.10 -28.71
C ASN A 19 -24.25 -2.82 -28.28
N LEU A 20 -24.48 -2.37 -27.04
CA LEU A 20 -23.79 -1.24 -26.41
C LEU A 20 -22.58 -1.71 -25.57
N ALA A 21 -21.84 -2.69 -26.10
CA ALA A 21 -20.46 -2.92 -25.72
C ALA A 21 -19.61 -2.48 -26.92
N PRO A 22 -18.51 -1.73 -26.74
CA PRO A 22 -17.49 -1.70 -27.77
C PRO A 22 -17.09 -3.15 -28.00
N SER A 23 -17.34 -3.68 -29.20
CA SER A 23 -16.77 -4.96 -29.62
C SER A 23 -15.31 -4.99 -29.23
N ASP A 24 -14.91 -5.98 -28.43
CA ASP A 24 -13.54 -6.24 -28.00
C ASP A 24 -12.60 -6.27 -29.21
N ARG A 25 -12.10 -5.10 -29.59
CA ARG A 25 -10.90 -4.92 -30.39
C ARG A 25 -9.85 -4.30 -29.47
N LEU A 26 -9.60 -4.96 -28.34
CA LEU A 26 -8.29 -4.87 -27.72
C LEU A 26 -7.31 -5.41 -28.75
N ARG A 27 -6.30 -4.62 -29.14
CA ARG A 27 -5.18 -5.13 -29.95
C ARG A 27 -4.71 -6.44 -29.33
N GLN A 28 -4.57 -7.49 -30.14
CA GLN A 28 -4.03 -8.78 -29.74
C GLN A 28 -2.57 -8.70 -29.25
N ASP A 29 -1.91 -7.53 -29.35
CA ASP A 29 -0.52 -7.29 -28.96
C ASP A 29 -0.33 -6.61 -27.59
N ARG A 30 -1.29 -6.70 -26.66
CA ARG A 30 -1.05 -6.21 -25.29
C ARG A 30 -0.20 -7.20 -24.51
N SER A 31 1.02 -6.79 -24.15
CA SER A 31 1.87 -7.55 -23.23
C SER A 31 1.28 -7.56 -21.80
N TYR A 32 1.63 -8.56 -21.00
CA TYR A 32 1.13 -8.66 -19.62
C TYR A 32 1.60 -7.48 -18.78
N SER A 33 0.66 -6.86 -18.08
CA SER A 33 0.89 -5.74 -17.17
C SER A 33 2.06 -5.95 -16.19
N PRO A 34 2.75 -4.88 -15.75
CA PRO A 34 3.64 -4.96 -14.59
C PRO A 34 2.92 -5.49 -13.34
N THR A 35 1.63 -5.17 -13.21
CA THR A 35 0.76 -5.52 -12.09
C THR A 35 -0.60 -6.02 -12.63
N PRO A 36 -0.68 -7.25 -13.18
CA PRO A 36 -1.92 -7.75 -13.78
C PRO A 36 -3.04 -7.63 -12.75
N GLY A 37 -4.24 -7.20 -13.18
CA GLY A 37 -5.39 -7.13 -12.29
C GLY A 37 -5.80 -8.52 -11.86
N LEU A 38 -5.15 -9.00 -10.79
CA LEU A 38 -5.54 -10.20 -10.08
C LEU A 38 -6.87 -9.86 -9.42
N VAL A 39 -7.93 -10.57 -9.80
CA VAL A 39 -9.24 -10.37 -9.21
C VAL A 39 -9.14 -10.77 -7.75
N GLU A 40 -9.62 -9.91 -6.85
CA GLU A 40 -9.64 -10.17 -5.41
C GLU A 40 -10.40 -11.49 -5.16
N GLY A 41 -9.69 -12.52 -4.68
CA GLY A 41 -10.22 -13.89 -4.50
C GLY A 41 -9.87 -14.91 -5.61
N THR A 42 -9.21 -14.51 -6.69
CA THR A 42 -8.59 -15.42 -7.68
C THR A 42 -7.07 -15.43 -7.61
N GLU A 43 -6.50 -14.89 -6.53
CA GLU A 43 -5.07 -14.99 -6.27
C GLU A 43 -4.73 -16.48 -6.16
N PRO A 44 -3.90 -17.04 -7.05
CA PRO A 44 -3.29 -18.33 -6.79
C PRO A 44 -2.57 -18.18 -5.45
N GLY A 45 -2.77 -19.12 -4.54
CA GLY A 45 -1.90 -19.25 -3.37
C GLY A 45 -0.46 -19.11 -3.83
N ALA A 46 0.31 -18.30 -3.12
CA ALA A 46 1.67 -17.92 -3.45
C ALA A 46 2.57 -19.15 -3.63
N VAL A 47 2.58 -19.72 -4.82
CA VAL A 47 3.63 -20.58 -5.37
C VAL A 47 3.55 -20.40 -6.89
N GLN A 48 4.34 -19.48 -7.45
CA GLN A 48 4.76 -19.69 -8.84
C GLN A 48 5.73 -20.87 -8.80
N GLU A 49 5.25 -22.09 -9.10
CA GLU A 49 5.98 -23.37 -9.04
C GLU A 49 7.26 -23.45 -9.94
N GLY A 50 7.74 -22.33 -10.49
CA GLY A 50 8.89 -22.28 -11.40
C GLY A 50 10.12 -21.52 -10.90
N ALA A 51 10.08 -20.82 -9.77
CA ALA A 51 11.21 -20.03 -9.30
C ALA A 51 11.81 -20.63 -8.02
N MET A 52 12.78 -21.52 -8.21
CA MET A 52 13.60 -22.06 -7.12
C MET A 52 14.52 -20.94 -6.61
N PHE A 53 14.08 -20.17 -5.61
CA PHE A 53 14.94 -19.24 -4.89
C PHE A 53 15.65 -20.01 -3.79
N VAL A 54 16.98 -20.02 -3.81
CA VAL A 54 17.79 -20.51 -2.70
C VAL A 54 17.51 -19.59 -1.52
N HIS A 55 16.98 -20.14 -0.42
CA HIS A 55 16.71 -19.41 0.81
C HIS A 55 18.00 -18.69 1.26
N ALA A 56 17.98 -17.36 1.27
CA ALA A 56 19.04 -16.59 1.88
C ALA A 56 18.92 -16.74 3.41
N GLN A 57 19.81 -17.54 4.00
CA GLN A 57 19.89 -17.84 5.44
C GLN A 57 19.68 -16.58 6.29
N SER A 58 18.74 -16.61 7.22
CA SER A 58 18.43 -15.47 8.11
C SER A 58 19.65 -15.15 8.99
N PHE A 59 19.83 -13.89 9.39
CA PHE A 59 20.90 -13.47 10.30
C PHE A 59 20.89 -14.26 11.64
N GLU A 60 19.74 -14.83 12.00
CA GLU A 60 19.56 -15.65 13.21
C GLU A 60 20.04 -17.10 13.05
N ASP A 61 20.23 -17.61 11.82
CA ASP A 61 20.74 -18.97 11.58
C ASP A 61 22.24 -19.09 11.94
N LEU A 62 22.94 -17.97 12.11
CA LEU A 62 24.36 -17.89 12.46
C LEU A 62 24.62 -17.64 13.94
N THR A 63 23.62 -17.19 14.70
CA THR A 63 23.74 -16.95 16.15
C THR A 63 23.27 -18.13 17.00
N ALA A 64 22.75 -19.18 16.37
CA ALA A 64 22.32 -20.41 17.04
C ALA A 64 23.47 -21.36 17.45
N ASP A 65 24.70 -21.14 16.96
CA ASP A 65 25.86 -21.98 17.27
C ASP A 65 26.70 -21.49 18.47
N SER A 66 26.21 -20.54 19.26
CA SER A 66 26.89 -20.06 20.47
C SER A 66 26.11 -20.33 21.75
N GLU A 67 25.93 -21.60 22.10
CA GLU A 67 25.78 -22.04 23.50
C GLU A 67 26.80 -23.15 23.82
N PRO A 68 27.42 -23.13 25.02
CA PRO A 68 28.54 -24.00 25.33
C PRO A 68 28.06 -25.42 25.65
N ASN A 69 28.49 -26.40 24.84
CA ASN A 69 28.39 -27.80 25.20
C ASN A 69 29.26 -28.09 26.43
N THR A 70 28.61 -28.40 27.55
CA THR A 70 29.20 -29.11 28.67
C THR A 70 29.47 -30.56 28.24
N ASP A 71 30.75 -30.92 28.06
CA ASP A 71 31.22 -32.27 28.42
C ASP A 71 32.76 -32.30 28.51
N ASP A 72 33.20 -32.78 29.68
CA ASP A 72 34.57 -33.00 30.12
C ASP A 72 35.39 -33.92 29.20
N LYS A 73 36.67 -33.58 29.00
CA LYS A 73 37.83 -34.46 29.26
C LYS A 73 39.19 -33.79 28.96
N SER A 74 39.90 -33.47 30.04
CA SER A 74 41.35 -33.67 30.28
C SER A 74 42.32 -33.69 29.09
N ALA A 75 43.24 -32.71 29.03
CA ALA A 75 44.69 -32.95 28.94
C ALA A 75 45.48 -31.64 29.19
N GLU A 76 46.56 -31.78 29.95
CA GLU A 76 47.40 -30.76 30.56
C GLU A 76 48.36 -30.01 29.59
N VAL A 77 48.91 -28.92 30.14
CA VAL A 77 50.26 -28.35 29.98
C VAL A 77 50.39 -27.07 29.14
N GLY A 78 50.83 -25.99 29.81
CA GLY A 78 51.59 -24.91 29.16
C GLY A 78 51.50 -23.53 29.82
N ASN A 79 52.33 -23.33 30.84
CA ASN A 79 52.63 -22.14 31.66
C ASN A 79 52.68 -20.73 31.01
N SER A 80 52.66 -19.74 31.92
CA SER A 80 53.05 -18.30 31.85
C SER A 80 51.99 -17.32 31.31
N ASP A 81 51.69 -16.17 31.91
CA ASP A 81 52.42 -15.40 32.92
C ASP A 81 51.47 -14.45 33.70
N LEU A 82 51.93 -14.04 34.88
CA LEU A 82 51.24 -13.27 35.92
C LEU A 82 51.13 -11.76 35.63
N GLY A 83 50.06 -11.12 36.13
CA GLY A 83 49.95 -9.66 36.24
C GLY A 83 48.72 -9.23 37.06
N ASN A 84 48.96 -8.95 38.34
CA ASN A 84 48.00 -8.68 39.42
C ASN A 84 47.36 -7.27 39.42
N ALA A 85 46.25 -7.18 40.18
CA ALA A 85 45.68 -6.03 40.90
C ALA A 85 44.92 -4.96 40.06
N GLN A 86 43.80 -4.37 40.47
CA GLN A 86 43.13 -4.26 41.78
C GLN A 86 41.68 -3.76 41.56
N GLU A 87 40.72 -4.25 42.34
CA GLU A 87 39.41 -3.62 42.57
C GLU A 87 39.57 -2.39 43.47
N GLU A 88 38.95 -1.25 43.12
CA GLU A 88 38.34 -0.34 44.09
C GLU A 88 37.11 0.34 43.46
N ALA A 89 36.03 0.38 44.24
CA ALA A 89 34.76 1.02 43.96
C ALA A 89 34.79 2.51 44.32
N LEU A 90 33.94 3.33 43.68
CA LEU A 90 33.00 4.30 44.31
C LEU A 90 32.45 5.35 43.30
N GLU A 91 31.11 5.45 43.31
CA GLU A 91 30.27 6.67 43.26
C GLU A 91 30.34 7.67 42.07
N GLY A 92 29.22 7.73 41.33
CA GLY A 92 28.29 8.86 41.36
C GLY A 92 28.69 10.18 40.68
N GLY A 93 28.00 10.51 39.58
CA GLY A 93 27.98 11.87 39.02
C GLY A 93 27.35 11.93 37.63
N GLU A 94 26.06 12.25 37.57
CA GLU A 94 25.36 12.66 36.34
C GLU A 94 25.83 14.07 35.96
N GLU A 95 26.29 14.26 34.73
CA GLU A 95 26.43 15.59 34.11
C GLU A 95 25.61 15.67 32.82
N GLU A 96 24.58 16.50 32.87
CA GLU A 96 23.77 16.96 31.75
C GLU A 96 24.61 17.80 30.79
N VAL A 97 24.62 17.46 29.49
CA VAL A 97 25.12 18.34 28.45
C VAL A 97 23.93 18.94 27.70
N GLN A 98 23.74 20.25 27.88
CA GLN A 98 22.79 21.09 27.15
C GLN A 98 23.28 21.32 25.71
N GLU A 99 22.59 20.80 24.70
CA GLU A 99 22.75 21.25 23.32
C GLU A 99 21.87 22.48 23.05
N GLN A 100 22.53 23.61 22.81
CA GLN A 100 21.92 24.85 22.35
C GLN A 100 21.57 24.76 20.87
N GLY A 101 20.32 25.10 20.55
CA GLY A 101 19.74 24.98 19.23
C GLY A 101 20.27 25.98 18.19
N LEU A 102 20.33 25.50 16.95
CA LEU A 102 20.32 26.31 15.74
C LEU A 102 18.99 26.10 15.03
N VAL A 103 18.17 27.15 15.03
CA VAL A 103 16.87 27.21 14.35
C VAL A 103 17.12 27.41 12.85
N ILE A 104 16.79 26.40 12.05
CA ILE A 104 16.60 26.57 10.61
C ILE A 104 15.09 26.55 10.37
N GLU A 105 14.57 27.65 9.82
CA GLU A 105 13.16 27.80 9.44
C GLU A 105 12.84 26.85 8.28
N GLN A 106 12.05 25.81 8.55
CA GLN A 106 11.36 25.02 7.53
C GLN A 106 9.86 24.85 7.89
N GLU A 107 9.08 25.01 6.83
CA GLU A 107 7.63 24.93 6.58
C GLU A 107 6.69 24.42 7.70
N GLU A 108 5.62 25.19 7.92
CA GLU A 108 4.62 25.05 8.99
C GLU A 108 3.80 23.75 8.96
N GLY A 109 3.81 22.97 7.88
CA GLY A 109 3.02 21.74 7.74
C GLY A 109 3.49 20.55 8.60
N GLY A 110 4.79 20.44 8.90
CA GLY A 110 5.34 19.29 9.63
C GLY A 110 5.16 19.36 11.16
N LYS A 111 5.03 20.56 11.73
CA LYS A 111 4.97 20.76 13.20
C LYS A 111 3.58 20.47 13.78
N GLU A 112 2.51 20.64 13.01
CA GLU A 112 1.15 20.28 13.47
C GLU A 112 0.91 18.77 13.47
N GLU A 113 1.47 18.03 12.50
CA GLU A 113 1.32 16.57 12.43
C GLU A 113 2.03 15.82 13.57
N VAL A 114 3.26 16.23 13.92
CA VAL A 114 4.01 15.64 15.05
C VAL A 114 3.31 15.95 16.38
N ARG A 115 2.66 17.11 16.49
CA ARG A 115 1.93 17.51 17.70
C ARG A 115 0.58 16.78 17.85
N ASN A 116 -0.10 16.48 16.74
CA ASN A 116 -1.33 15.69 16.72
C ASN A 116 -1.09 14.20 16.95
N SER A 117 -0.01 13.63 16.40
CA SER A 117 0.36 12.22 16.64
C SER A 117 0.72 11.95 18.09
N ASN A 118 1.44 12.87 18.77
CA ASN A 118 1.71 12.74 20.20
C ASN A 118 0.46 12.86 21.07
N LYS A 119 -0.49 13.74 20.72
CA LYS A 119 -1.79 13.84 21.44
C LYS A 119 -2.67 12.60 21.25
N ALA A 120 -2.65 11.99 20.07
CA ALA A 120 -3.40 10.77 19.78
C ALA A 120 -2.91 9.55 20.58
N LYS A 121 -1.66 9.56 21.08
CA LYS A 121 -1.09 8.47 21.87
C LYS A 121 -1.48 8.48 23.33
N GLU A 122 -1.92 9.60 23.91
CA GLU A 122 -2.39 9.66 25.30
C GLU A 122 -3.87 9.30 25.45
N GLU A 123 -4.56 8.99 24.34
CA GLU A 123 -5.99 8.69 24.34
C GLU A 123 -6.29 7.27 24.83
N ASP A 124 -7.41 7.11 25.55
CA ASP A 124 -7.91 5.83 26.04
C ASP A 124 -9.40 5.63 25.77
N VAL A 125 -9.97 4.50 26.20
CA VAL A 125 -11.40 4.18 26.02
C VAL A 125 -12.33 5.17 26.75
N THR A 126 -11.84 5.90 27.75
CA THR A 126 -12.64 6.89 28.50
C THR A 126 -12.65 8.27 27.82
N SER A 127 -11.70 8.50 26.93
CA SER A 127 -11.52 9.74 26.20
C SER A 127 -12.59 9.93 25.11
N GLU A 128 -13.28 11.07 25.13
CA GLU A 128 -14.29 11.40 24.11
C GLU A 128 -13.67 11.54 22.71
N THR A 129 -12.44 12.07 22.64
CA THR A 129 -11.69 12.19 21.38
C THR A 129 -11.45 10.83 20.75
N TRP A 130 -11.01 9.84 21.55
CA TRP A 130 -10.82 8.47 21.10
C TRP A 130 -12.10 7.90 20.49
N ARG A 131 -13.23 8.02 21.22
CA ARG A 131 -14.55 7.52 20.77
C ARG A 131 -15.08 8.23 19.53
N SER A 132 -14.65 9.48 19.32
CA SER A 132 -15.09 10.29 18.19
C SER A 132 -14.41 9.91 16.87
N HIS A 133 -13.29 9.17 16.91
CA HIS A 133 -12.59 8.71 15.71
C HIS A 133 -13.52 7.87 14.82
N ARG A 134 -13.38 8.07 13.52
CA ARG A 134 -14.25 7.42 12.52
C ARG A 134 -13.95 5.93 12.34
N LYS A 135 -12.71 5.51 12.64
CA LYS A 135 -12.22 4.17 12.37
C LYS A 135 -11.07 3.82 13.31
N HIS A 136 -11.12 2.67 13.99
CA HIS A 136 -10.03 2.12 14.78
C HIS A 136 -9.48 0.85 14.14
N MET A 137 -8.17 0.62 14.32
CA MET A 137 -7.50 -0.62 13.94
C MET A 137 -6.72 -1.15 15.13
N PHE A 138 -6.87 -2.44 15.39
CA PHE A 138 -6.20 -3.16 16.47
C PHE A 138 -5.48 -4.37 15.89
N VAL A 139 -4.26 -4.59 16.35
CA VAL A 139 -3.47 -5.79 16.05
C VAL A 139 -3.05 -6.41 17.37
N LEU A 140 -3.23 -7.72 17.47
CA LEU A 140 -2.91 -8.49 18.65
C LEU A 140 -2.48 -9.91 18.27
N SER A 141 -1.73 -10.57 19.15
CA SER A 141 -1.36 -11.98 18.95
C SER A 141 -2.51 -12.92 19.34
N GLU A 142 -2.44 -14.18 18.92
CA GLU A 142 -3.39 -15.21 19.38
C GLU A 142 -3.33 -15.45 20.90
N ALA A 143 -2.24 -15.06 21.58
CA ALA A 143 -2.15 -15.03 23.04
C ALA A 143 -2.85 -13.82 23.68
N GLY A 144 -3.48 -12.95 22.87
CA GLY A 144 -4.17 -11.74 23.30
C GLY A 144 -3.25 -10.58 23.67
N LYS A 145 -1.97 -10.63 23.29
CA LYS A 145 -1.04 -9.51 23.54
C LYS A 145 -1.25 -8.41 22.50
N PRO A 146 -1.44 -7.15 22.91
CA PRO A 146 -1.45 -6.01 22.01
C PRO A 146 -0.16 -5.89 21.20
N ILE A 147 -0.29 -5.61 19.90
CA ILE A 147 0.83 -5.40 18.96
C ILE A 147 0.81 -3.99 18.39
N TYR A 148 -0.37 -3.48 18.00
CA TYR A 148 -0.49 -2.15 17.42
C TYR A 148 -1.91 -1.59 17.62
N THR A 149 -2.01 -0.28 17.84
CA THR A 149 -3.27 0.48 17.79
C THR A 149 -3.13 1.75 16.97
N ARG A 150 -4.16 2.08 16.18
CA ARG A 150 -4.17 3.33 15.38
C ARG A 150 -4.23 4.60 16.25
N TYR A 151 -4.92 4.53 17.38
CA TYR A 151 -5.16 5.64 18.31
C TYR A 151 -5.09 5.12 19.74
N GLY A 152 -4.46 5.87 20.64
CA GLY A 152 -4.12 5.45 22.00
C GLY A 152 -2.84 4.61 22.08
N THR A 153 -2.54 4.09 23.28
CA THR A 153 -1.45 3.13 23.48
C THR A 153 -1.95 1.69 23.56
N GLU A 154 -1.09 0.76 23.19
CA GLU A 154 -1.32 -0.68 23.31
C GLU A 154 -1.61 -1.09 24.77
N GLU A 155 -0.95 -0.47 25.74
CA GLU A 155 -1.19 -0.72 27.17
C GLU A 155 -2.58 -0.26 27.60
N ALA A 156 -2.98 0.96 27.24
CA ALA A 156 -4.28 1.53 27.62
C ALA A 156 -5.44 0.72 27.02
N LEU A 157 -5.23 0.16 25.83
CA LEU A 157 -6.24 -0.58 25.08
C LEU A 157 -6.14 -2.10 25.24
N SER A 158 -5.27 -2.59 26.13
CA SER A 158 -5.11 -4.02 26.40
C SER A 158 -6.41 -4.69 26.86
N SER A 159 -7.19 -4.00 27.70
CA SER A 159 -8.48 -4.50 28.19
C SER A 159 -9.51 -4.73 27.08
N ILE A 160 -9.63 -3.80 26.12
CA ILE A 160 -10.58 -3.91 25.01
C ILE A 160 -10.16 -5.02 24.03
N MET A 161 -8.85 -5.16 23.79
CA MET A 161 -8.30 -6.27 23.01
C MET A 161 -8.55 -7.63 23.66
N GLY A 162 -8.43 -7.72 25.00
CA GLY A 162 -8.80 -8.92 25.75
C GLY A 162 -10.27 -9.32 25.56
N VAL A 163 -11.19 -8.35 25.53
CA VAL A 163 -12.60 -8.59 25.22
C VAL A 163 -12.79 -9.09 23.79
N MET A 164 -12.08 -8.49 22.80
CA MET A 164 -12.13 -8.95 21.41
C MET A 164 -11.66 -10.41 21.28
N MET A 165 -10.58 -10.78 21.96
CA MET A 165 -10.11 -12.17 22.00
C MET A 165 -11.13 -13.12 22.63
N LEU A 166 -11.74 -12.72 23.75
CA LEU A 166 -12.76 -13.52 24.42
C LEU A 166 -13.97 -13.77 23.52
N LEU A 167 -14.40 -12.75 22.77
CA LEU A 167 -15.49 -12.90 21.81
C LEU A 167 -15.13 -13.87 20.68
N MET A 168 -13.90 -13.79 20.17
CA MET A 168 -13.41 -14.72 19.15
C MET A 168 -13.36 -16.16 19.68
N SER A 169 -12.75 -16.38 20.86
CA SER A 169 -12.62 -17.72 21.44
C SER A 169 -13.99 -18.35 21.75
N PHE A 170 -14.94 -17.59 22.28
CA PHE A 170 -16.30 -18.07 22.55
C PHE A 170 -17.04 -18.58 21.30
N VAL A 171 -16.79 -17.96 20.14
CA VAL A 171 -17.38 -18.39 18.86
C VAL A 171 -16.63 -19.60 18.30
N GLU A 172 -15.31 -19.64 18.48
CA GLU A 172 -14.46 -20.75 18.07
C GLU A 172 -14.73 -22.04 18.84
N ASP A 173 -15.07 -21.96 20.14
CA ASP A 173 -15.52 -23.11 20.94
C ASP A 173 -16.75 -23.81 20.33
N LYS A 174 -17.56 -23.07 19.56
CA LYS A 174 -18.71 -23.59 18.81
C LYS A 174 -18.36 -24.05 17.40
N LYS A 175 -17.06 -24.21 17.08
CA LYS A 175 -16.53 -24.56 15.76
C LYS A 175 -16.98 -23.59 14.67
N ASN A 176 -17.08 -22.30 15.01
CA ASN A 176 -17.44 -21.23 14.08
C ASN A 176 -16.41 -20.11 14.15
N ILE A 177 -16.42 -19.19 13.18
CA ILE A 177 -15.47 -18.08 13.10
C ILE A 177 -16.26 -16.78 13.02
N ILE A 178 -16.00 -15.87 13.95
CA ILE A 178 -16.54 -14.51 13.88
C ILE A 178 -15.87 -13.76 12.73
N ARG A 179 -16.67 -13.21 11.82
CA ARG A 179 -16.18 -12.41 10.68
C ARG A 179 -16.45 -10.93 10.90
N SER A 180 -17.67 -10.60 11.30
CA SER A 180 -18.07 -9.24 11.60
C SER A 180 -19.21 -9.17 12.60
N ILE A 181 -19.29 -8.04 13.31
CA ILE A 181 -20.40 -7.65 14.18
C ILE A 181 -20.92 -6.30 13.65
N HIS A 182 -22.24 -6.18 13.52
CA HIS A 182 -22.91 -4.94 13.12
C HIS A 182 -23.86 -4.51 14.24
N ALA A 183 -23.62 -3.33 14.82
CA ALA A 183 -24.43 -2.79 15.92
C ALA A 183 -24.39 -1.27 15.91
N ASP A 184 -25.53 -0.60 16.08
CA ASP A 184 -25.64 0.86 16.29
C ASP A 184 -24.84 1.75 15.32
N GLY A 185 -24.80 1.37 14.03
CA GLY A 185 -24.04 2.09 13.01
C GLY A 185 -22.54 1.79 12.99
N TYR A 186 -22.04 0.99 13.94
CA TYR A 186 -20.68 0.46 13.95
C TYR A 186 -20.60 -0.88 13.23
N ARG A 187 -19.47 -1.07 12.55
CA ARG A 187 -19.05 -2.34 11.98
C ARG A 187 -17.72 -2.73 12.59
N VAL A 188 -17.69 -3.91 13.19
CA VAL A 188 -16.47 -4.54 13.70
C VAL A 188 -16.15 -5.72 12.79
N VAL A 189 -14.96 -5.77 12.22
CA VAL A 189 -14.51 -6.84 11.32
C VAL A 189 -13.28 -7.48 11.92
N PHE A 190 -13.28 -8.81 11.96
CA PHE A 190 -12.20 -9.63 12.49
C PHE A 190 -11.47 -10.34 11.35
N LEU A 191 -10.14 -10.23 11.33
CA LEU A 191 -9.27 -10.93 10.40
C LEU A 191 -8.24 -11.75 11.19
N ARG A 192 -8.38 -13.07 11.13
CA ARG A 192 -7.40 -14.00 11.72
C ARG A 192 -6.37 -14.41 10.66
N LYS A 193 -5.10 -14.14 10.94
CA LYS A 193 -3.92 -14.55 10.15
C LYS A 193 -2.87 -15.07 11.12
N SER A 194 -3.07 -16.31 11.59
CA SER A 194 -2.20 -16.96 12.58
C SER A 194 -0.72 -16.69 12.28
N PRO A 195 0.06 -16.22 13.27
CA PRO A 195 -0.25 -16.05 14.71
C PRO A 195 -0.83 -14.67 15.09
N ILE A 196 -1.26 -13.86 14.12
CA ILE A 196 -1.78 -12.50 14.31
C ILE A 196 -3.30 -12.46 14.14
N ILE A 197 -3.95 -11.66 14.97
CA ILE A 197 -5.35 -11.27 14.84
C ILE A 197 -5.40 -9.76 14.60
N LEU A 198 -6.23 -9.35 13.66
CA LEU A 198 -6.49 -7.95 13.36
C LEU A 198 -7.97 -7.66 13.48
N VAL A 199 -8.31 -6.52 14.08
CA VAL A 199 -9.69 -6.08 14.26
C VAL A 199 -9.83 -4.66 13.77
N GLY A 200 -10.76 -4.43 12.85
CA GLY A 200 -11.13 -3.11 12.36
C GLY A 200 -12.48 -2.72 12.91
N VAL A 201 -12.60 -1.49 13.41
CA VAL A 201 -13.88 -0.92 13.87
C VAL A 201 -14.14 0.34 13.05
N SER A 202 -15.30 0.45 12.43
CA SER A 202 -15.67 1.64 11.65
C SER A 202 -17.08 2.11 11.98
N ARG A 203 -17.26 3.43 12.09
CA ARG A 203 -18.58 4.10 12.09
C ARG A 203 -18.93 4.74 10.75
N THR A 204 -18.09 4.55 9.73
CA THR A 204 -18.34 5.07 8.38
C THR A 204 -19.13 4.06 7.54
N ASN A 205 -19.56 4.48 6.34
CA ASN A 205 -20.25 3.60 5.39
C ASN A 205 -19.35 2.51 4.75
N CYS A 206 -18.13 2.29 5.26
CA CYS A 206 -17.18 1.30 4.79
C CYS A 206 -17.72 -0.12 4.93
N SER A 207 -17.70 -0.91 3.84
CA SER A 207 -18.19 -2.29 3.83
C SER A 207 -17.25 -3.26 4.56
N ASP A 208 -17.78 -4.41 4.99
CA ASP A 208 -16.97 -5.46 5.63
C ASP A 208 -15.77 -5.88 4.77
N ARG A 209 -15.94 -5.91 3.44
CA ARG A 209 -14.89 -6.25 2.48
C ARG A 209 -13.80 -5.19 2.43
N GLU A 210 -14.17 -3.92 2.42
CA GLU A 210 -13.21 -2.81 2.40
C GLU A 210 -12.42 -2.77 3.71
N LEU A 211 -13.09 -2.91 4.86
CA LEU A 211 -12.42 -2.97 6.14
C LEU A 211 -11.51 -4.21 6.24
N THR A 212 -11.97 -5.37 5.75
CA THR A 212 -11.13 -6.57 5.62
C THR A 212 -9.88 -6.32 4.78
N ARG A 213 -9.99 -5.58 3.67
CA ARG A 213 -8.84 -5.24 2.81
C ARG A 213 -7.87 -4.30 3.52
N GLU A 214 -8.36 -3.29 4.24
CA GLU A 214 -7.53 -2.43 5.07
C GLU A 214 -6.75 -3.25 6.12
N LEU A 215 -7.41 -4.21 6.78
CA LEU A 215 -6.72 -5.13 7.70
C LEU A 215 -5.67 -5.99 6.99
N HIS A 216 -5.89 -6.41 5.74
CA HIS A 216 -4.85 -7.10 4.97
C HIS A 216 -3.65 -6.20 4.68
N TYR A 217 -3.84 -4.91 4.40
CA TYR A 217 -2.73 -3.97 4.23
C TYR A 217 -1.90 -3.84 5.51
N VAL A 218 -2.54 -3.73 6.68
CA VAL A 218 -1.84 -3.68 7.98
C VAL A 218 -1.08 -4.98 8.24
N TYR A 219 -1.70 -6.14 7.98
CA TYR A 219 -1.04 -7.43 8.10
C TYR A 219 0.19 -7.53 7.20
N TYR A 220 0.06 -7.17 5.92
CA TYR A 220 1.18 -7.24 4.99
C TYR A 220 2.26 -6.18 5.28
N GLN A 221 1.92 -5.04 5.90
CA GLN A 221 2.93 -4.10 6.40
C GLN A 221 3.79 -4.76 7.48
N ILE A 222 3.20 -5.50 8.42
CA ILE A 222 3.95 -6.25 9.44
C ILE A 222 4.82 -7.33 8.78
N VAL A 223 4.24 -8.12 7.87
CA VAL A 223 5.00 -9.17 7.15
C VAL A 223 6.12 -8.58 6.29
N SER A 224 5.96 -7.38 5.74
CA SER A 224 7.01 -6.72 4.95
C SER A 224 8.28 -6.39 5.76
N LEU A 225 8.13 -6.26 7.08
CA LEU A 225 9.20 -5.95 8.02
C LEU A 225 9.87 -7.21 8.59
N LEU A 226 9.11 -8.29 8.80
CA LEU A 226 9.59 -9.50 9.50
C LEU A 226 9.58 -10.78 8.65
N THR A 227 8.95 -10.83 7.48
CA THR A 227 8.59 -12.08 6.78
C THR A 227 7.62 -12.97 7.56
N LEU A 228 6.90 -13.84 6.84
CA LEU A 228 6.02 -14.84 7.41
C LEU A 228 6.81 -15.94 8.14
N THR A 229 8.01 -16.28 7.64
CA THR A 229 8.89 -17.28 8.25
C THR A 229 9.33 -16.85 9.64
N GLN A 230 9.89 -15.64 9.81
CA GLN A 230 10.31 -15.20 11.15
C GLN A 230 9.09 -15.03 12.07
N LEU A 231 7.98 -14.50 11.55
CA LEU A 231 6.74 -14.36 12.33
C LEU A 231 6.29 -15.73 12.89
N ASN A 232 6.22 -16.75 12.05
CA ASN A 232 5.85 -18.10 12.49
C ASN A 232 6.89 -18.70 13.44
N HIS A 233 8.18 -18.55 13.13
CA HIS A 233 9.27 -19.08 13.93
C HIS A 233 9.25 -18.53 15.36
N VAL A 234 9.08 -17.22 15.53
CA VAL A 234 9.02 -16.55 16.83
C VAL A 234 7.86 -17.11 17.68
N PHE A 235 6.67 -17.25 17.11
CA PHE A 235 5.49 -17.73 17.84
C PHE A 235 5.47 -19.24 18.06
N GLN A 236 6.14 -20.03 17.22
CA GLN A 236 6.35 -21.47 17.45
C GLN A 236 7.23 -21.72 18.67
N HIS A 237 8.31 -20.95 18.83
CA HIS A 237 9.23 -21.08 19.97
C HIS A 237 8.69 -20.40 21.23
N ARG A 238 8.04 -19.24 21.08
CA ARG A 238 7.54 -18.42 22.18
C ARG A 238 6.15 -17.87 21.85
N GLN A 239 5.11 -18.66 22.15
CA GLN A 239 3.71 -18.26 21.89
C GLN A 239 3.31 -16.92 22.54
N SER A 240 3.91 -16.59 23.68
CA SER A 240 3.67 -15.34 24.40
C SER A 240 4.75 -14.28 24.12
N TYR A 241 5.46 -14.34 22.99
CA TYR A 241 6.43 -13.30 22.63
C TYR A 241 5.75 -11.94 22.43
N ASP A 242 6.44 -10.86 22.78
CA ASP A 242 5.97 -9.49 22.56
C ASP A 242 6.50 -8.97 21.22
N LEU A 243 5.68 -9.08 20.18
CA LEU A 243 6.06 -8.75 18.80
C LEU A 243 6.46 -7.27 18.62
N ARG A 244 6.00 -6.39 19.51
CA ARG A 244 6.34 -4.95 19.49
C ARG A 244 7.84 -4.71 19.54
N ARG A 245 8.58 -5.60 20.18
CA ARG A 245 10.06 -5.54 20.25
C ARG A 245 10.73 -5.64 18.88
N LEU A 246 10.13 -6.39 17.95
CA LEU A 246 10.65 -6.54 16.59
C LEU A 246 10.15 -5.44 15.64
N LEU A 247 9.04 -4.80 15.99
CA LEU A 247 8.43 -3.73 15.20
C LEU A 247 8.80 -2.32 15.70
N ALA A 248 9.54 -2.23 16.80
CA ALA A 248 9.91 -0.97 17.43
C ALA A 248 10.61 -0.03 16.43
N GLY A 249 10.13 1.21 16.31
CA GLY A 249 10.64 2.21 15.38
C GLY A 249 10.04 2.18 13.97
N SER A 250 9.19 1.20 13.67
CA SER A 250 8.51 1.07 12.36
C SER A 250 7.02 1.45 12.39
N GLU A 251 6.53 1.95 13.52
CA GLU A 251 5.11 2.27 13.75
C GLU A 251 4.62 3.33 12.76
N HIS A 252 5.46 4.32 12.48
CA HIS A 252 5.20 5.40 11.53
C HIS A 252 4.86 4.89 10.11
N LEU A 253 5.38 3.73 9.70
CA LEU A 253 5.04 3.11 8.41
C LEU A 253 3.57 2.68 8.41
N THR A 254 3.11 2.04 9.49
CA THR A 254 1.72 1.59 9.61
C THR A 254 0.77 2.77 9.75
N ASP A 255 1.16 3.79 10.52
CA ASP A 255 0.39 5.04 10.67
C ASP A 255 0.21 5.73 9.32
N ASN A 256 1.29 5.85 8.54
CA ASN A 256 1.24 6.46 7.22
C ASN A 256 0.40 5.64 6.24
N LEU A 257 0.52 4.31 6.27
CA LEU A 257 -0.30 3.41 5.44
C LEU A 257 -1.80 3.59 5.72
N LEU A 258 -2.18 3.73 7.00
CA LEU A 258 -3.57 3.97 7.39
C LEU A 258 -4.08 5.33 6.93
N ARG A 259 -3.25 6.39 6.97
CA ARG A 259 -3.58 7.69 6.35
C ARG A 259 -3.78 7.56 4.84
N LEU A 260 -2.92 6.80 4.16
CA LEU A 260 -3.05 6.54 2.72
C LEU A 260 -4.32 5.74 2.38
N LEU A 261 -4.72 4.77 3.21
CA LEU A 261 -5.95 3.99 3.01
C LEU A 261 -7.23 4.86 3.04
N ASP A 262 -7.21 5.96 3.79
CA ASP A 262 -8.33 6.89 3.86
C ASP A 262 -8.35 7.89 2.68
N ARG A 263 -7.21 8.13 2.03
CA ARG A 263 -7.03 9.24 1.06
C ARG A 263 -6.71 8.82 -0.37
N ASP A 264 -6.10 7.65 -0.60
CA ASP A 264 -5.58 7.25 -1.91
C ASP A 264 -6.54 6.26 -2.62
N PRO A 265 -7.09 6.63 -3.80
CA PRO A 265 -7.92 5.72 -4.60
C PRO A 265 -7.22 4.43 -5.00
N GLY A 266 -5.89 4.44 -5.14
CA GLY A 266 -5.10 3.28 -5.51
C GLY A 266 -5.23 2.13 -4.54
N LEU A 267 -5.24 2.41 -3.24
CA LEU A 267 -5.40 1.38 -2.21
C LEU A 267 -6.84 0.85 -2.16
N LEU A 268 -7.84 1.71 -2.41
CA LEU A 268 -9.24 1.29 -2.59
C LEU A 268 -9.42 0.40 -3.82
N LEU A 269 -8.70 0.69 -4.90
CA LEU A 269 -8.87 0.02 -6.18
C LEU A 269 -7.90 -1.15 -6.38
N SER A 270 -6.96 -1.38 -5.47
CA SER A 270 -5.83 -2.29 -5.65
C SER A 270 -5.13 -2.02 -6.99
N ALA A 271 -4.76 -0.77 -7.22
CA ALA A 271 -4.17 -0.30 -8.47
C ALA A 271 -3.17 0.83 -8.22
N VAL A 272 -2.21 0.98 -9.13
CA VAL A 272 -1.15 2.00 -9.03
C VAL A 272 -1.36 3.12 -10.05
N MET A 273 -1.04 4.37 -9.70
CA MET A 273 -1.06 5.50 -10.62
C MET A 273 0.31 5.72 -11.26
N CYS A 274 0.33 5.98 -12.56
CA CYS A 274 1.56 6.33 -13.27
C CYS A 274 1.77 7.83 -13.37
N LEU A 275 3.03 8.25 -13.50
CA LEU A 275 3.37 9.60 -13.91
C LEU A 275 2.98 9.78 -15.38
N PRO A 276 2.13 10.77 -15.73
CA PRO A 276 1.81 11.09 -17.12
C PRO A 276 3.07 11.44 -17.90
N LEU A 277 3.49 10.56 -18.80
CA LEU A 277 4.75 10.68 -19.54
C LEU A 277 4.57 10.16 -20.96
N ALA A 278 5.10 10.87 -21.95
CA ALA A 278 5.05 10.41 -23.35
C ALA A 278 5.65 9.01 -23.50
N SER A 279 5.04 8.17 -24.33
CA SER A 279 5.49 6.78 -24.54
C SER A 279 6.96 6.69 -24.96
N SER A 280 7.40 7.53 -25.90
CA SER A 280 8.80 7.60 -26.34
C SER A 280 9.76 7.90 -25.19
N ALA A 281 9.42 8.83 -24.30
CA ALA A 281 10.22 9.14 -23.12
C ALA A 281 10.25 7.96 -22.14
N ARG A 282 9.08 7.35 -21.86
CA ARG A 282 8.97 6.19 -20.98
C ARG A 282 9.75 4.98 -21.53
N ASP A 283 9.71 4.74 -22.83
CA ASP A 283 10.45 3.65 -23.50
C ASP A 283 11.97 3.87 -23.39
N MET A 284 12.43 5.12 -23.55
CA MET A 284 13.83 5.48 -23.35
C MET A 284 14.30 5.27 -21.91
N VAL A 285 13.47 5.64 -20.93
CA VAL A 285 13.76 5.43 -19.50
C VAL A 285 13.82 3.94 -19.20
N SER A 286 12.81 3.19 -19.62
CA SER A 286 12.70 1.74 -19.41
C SER A 286 13.88 1.00 -20.06
N SER A 287 14.25 1.36 -21.30
CA SER A 287 15.38 0.75 -22.00
C SER A 287 16.72 1.08 -21.34
N SER A 288 16.87 2.30 -20.80
CA SER A 288 18.07 2.70 -20.06
C SER A 288 18.22 1.88 -18.78
N LEU A 289 17.10 1.63 -18.09
CA LEU A 289 17.04 0.84 -16.87
C LEU A 289 17.30 -0.65 -17.13
N GLN A 290 16.69 -1.21 -18.18
CA GLN A 290 16.92 -2.58 -18.64
C GLN A 290 18.39 -2.84 -19.00
N ALA A 291 19.05 -1.87 -19.64
CA ALA A 291 20.47 -1.94 -19.99
C ALA A 291 21.42 -1.81 -18.79
N ALA A 292 20.93 -1.36 -17.64
CA ALA A 292 21.68 -1.25 -16.39
C ALA A 292 21.46 -2.47 -15.47
N LYS A 293 21.29 -3.67 -16.03
CA LYS A 293 21.02 -4.89 -15.26
C LYS A 293 22.23 -5.41 -14.47
N ALA A 294 21.94 -6.06 -13.34
CA ALA A 294 22.84 -6.91 -12.57
C ALA A 294 22.33 -8.36 -12.57
N LYS A 295 23.18 -9.31 -12.17
CA LYS A 295 22.87 -10.76 -12.18
C LYS A 295 21.70 -11.11 -11.24
N ASN A 296 21.73 -10.58 -10.02
CA ASN A 296 20.80 -10.95 -8.95
C ASN A 296 19.58 -10.00 -8.86
N LEU A 297 19.55 -8.95 -9.69
CA LEU A 297 18.45 -8.00 -9.80
C LEU A 297 17.13 -8.68 -10.25
N VAL A 298 16.05 -8.45 -9.51
CA VAL A 298 14.71 -8.99 -9.77
C VAL A 298 13.79 -7.91 -10.32
N PHE A 299 13.79 -6.74 -9.67
CA PHE A 299 12.95 -5.60 -10.02
C PHE A 299 13.79 -4.31 -10.06
N SER A 300 13.53 -3.45 -11.04
CA SER A 300 13.91 -2.04 -11.02
C SER A 300 12.68 -1.18 -11.16
N ILE A 301 12.45 -0.32 -10.17
CA ILE A 301 11.26 0.52 -10.05
C ILE A 301 11.72 1.96 -9.98
N LEU A 302 11.20 2.80 -10.88
CA LEU A 302 11.43 4.25 -10.82
C LEU A 302 10.13 4.95 -10.43
N LEU A 303 10.19 5.72 -9.35
CA LEU A 303 9.08 6.47 -8.78
C LEU A 303 9.31 7.97 -8.90
N ALA A 304 8.20 8.71 -8.97
CA ALA A 304 8.14 10.15 -8.86
C ALA A 304 7.13 10.49 -7.76
N GLY A 305 7.62 10.71 -6.53
CA GLY A 305 6.77 10.73 -5.34
C GLY A 305 5.96 9.43 -5.22
N ASN A 306 4.63 9.52 -5.16
CA ASN A 306 3.72 8.37 -5.10
C ASN A 306 3.25 7.86 -6.49
N ARG A 307 3.94 8.21 -7.57
CA ARG A 307 3.58 7.82 -8.94
C ARG A 307 4.64 6.93 -9.59
N LEU A 308 4.20 5.88 -10.27
CA LEU A 308 5.08 4.97 -10.99
C LEU A 308 5.53 5.55 -12.34
N VAL A 309 6.84 5.66 -12.57
CA VAL A 309 7.38 6.07 -13.87
C VAL A 309 7.56 4.86 -14.79
N THR A 310 8.26 3.84 -14.29
CA THR A 310 8.45 2.56 -15.00
C THR A 310 8.80 1.43 -14.01
N LEU A 311 8.52 0.19 -14.42
CA LEU A 311 8.87 -1.04 -13.72
C LEU A 311 9.50 -2.02 -14.73
N VAL A 312 10.76 -2.37 -14.50
CA VAL A 312 11.47 -3.44 -15.22
C VAL A 312 11.63 -4.63 -14.29
N ARG A 313 11.45 -5.83 -14.82
CA ARG A 313 11.41 -7.06 -14.00
C ARG A 313 12.06 -8.24 -14.70
N LYS A 314 12.44 -9.28 -13.95
CA LYS A 314 12.78 -10.58 -14.54
C LYS A 314 11.56 -11.19 -15.24
N LYS A 315 11.79 -11.93 -16.33
CA LYS A 315 10.73 -12.59 -17.09
C LYS A 315 9.90 -13.49 -16.16
N ASP A 316 8.58 -13.47 -16.36
CA ASP A 316 7.58 -14.25 -15.60
C ASP A 316 7.47 -13.94 -14.09
N GLN A 317 8.19 -12.93 -13.60
CA GLN A 317 8.07 -12.43 -12.23
C GLN A 317 7.13 -11.22 -12.20
N PHE A 318 6.05 -11.28 -11.42
CA PHE A 318 5.03 -10.23 -11.36
C PHE A 318 4.97 -9.66 -9.95
N LEU A 319 4.97 -8.35 -9.82
CA LEU A 319 4.86 -7.69 -8.52
C LEU A 319 3.40 -7.29 -8.28
N HIS A 320 2.87 -7.64 -7.11
CA HIS A 320 1.51 -7.31 -6.74
C HIS A 320 1.36 -5.83 -6.39
N HIS A 321 0.18 -5.25 -6.61
CA HIS A 321 -0.09 -3.83 -6.31
C HIS A 321 0.07 -3.52 -4.82
N MET A 322 -0.32 -4.45 -3.95
CA MET A 322 -0.12 -4.29 -2.50
C MET A 322 1.36 -4.19 -2.14
N ASP A 323 2.22 -5.03 -2.73
CA ASP A 323 3.67 -4.95 -2.50
C ASP A 323 4.24 -3.63 -3.02
N LEU A 324 3.76 -3.13 -4.17
CA LEU A 324 4.11 -1.79 -4.65
C LEU A 324 3.67 -0.69 -3.68
N HIS A 325 2.43 -0.76 -3.15
CA HIS A 325 1.96 0.23 -2.17
C HIS A 325 2.80 0.22 -0.89
N LEU A 326 3.22 -0.96 -0.42
CA LEU A 326 4.11 -1.09 0.74
C LEU A 326 5.50 -0.48 0.45
N LEU A 327 6.04 -0.69 -0.76
CA LEU A 327 7.29 -0.04 -1.17
C LEU A 327 7.14 1.48 -1.29
N PHE A 328 6.02 1.98 -1.80
CA PHE A 328 5.75 3.41 -1.91
C PHE A 328 5.64 4.03 -0.52
N ASN A 329 4.95 3.34 0.38
CA ASN A 329 4.83 3.74 1.77
C ASN A 329 6.19 3.76 2.48
N LEU A 330 7.03 2.75 2.27
CA LEU A 330 8.40 2.70 2.80
C LEU A 330 9.23 3.90 2.34
N VAL A 331 9.26 4.17 1.04
CA VAL A 331 10.03 5.30 0.48
C VAL A 331 9.45 6.65 0.91
N GLY A 332 8.13 6.79 0.93
CA GLY A 332 7.45 8.04 1.29
C GLY A 332 7.52 8.38 2.78
N SER A 333 7.68 7.37 3.64
CA SER A 333 7.70 7.55 5.10
C SER A 333 9.11 7.67 5.69
N SER A 334 10.16 7.43 4.89
CA SER A 334 11.54 7.44 5.36
C SER A 334 12.36 8.53 4.66
N SER A 335 12.61 9.63 5.37
CA SER A 335 13.41 10.77 4.88
C SER A 335 14.89 10.43 4.70
N SER A 336 15.40 9.43 5.43
CA SER A 336 16.81 8.99 5.39
C SER A 336 17.30 8.60 3.99
N PHE A 337 16.39 8.14 3.12
CA PHE A 337 16.74 7.80 1.74
C PHE A 337 17.07 9.01 0.87
N ARG A 338 16.72 10.24 1.28
CA ARG A 338 17.03 11.46 0.51
C ARG A 338 18.49 11.90 0.64
N GLU A 339 19.16 11.51 1.71
CA GLU A 339 20.54 11.94 2.02
C GLU A 339 21.62 10.99 1.48
N GLY A 340 21.23 9.84 0.91
CA GLY A 340 22.20 8.85 0.43
C GLY A 340 21.59 7.65 -0.29
N GLU A 341 22.32 6.54 -0.28
CA GLU A 341 21.87 5.26 -0.80
C GLU A 341 21.45 4.37 0.37
N GLY A 342 20.18 4.01 0.42
CA GLY A 342 19.64 3.07 1.39
C GLY A 342 19.89 1.63 0.93
N TRP A 343 20.36 0.79 1.85
CA TRP A 343 20.42 -0.66 1.69
C TRP A 343 19.61 -1.28 2.82
N THR A 344 18.48 -1.89 2.49
CA THR A 344 17.56 -2.41 3.50
C THR A 344 16.95 -3.75 3.08
N PRO A 345 16.85 -4.72 4.00
CA PRO A 345 16.07 -5.92 3.75
C PRO A 345 14.59 -5.58 3.65
N ILE A 346 13.92 -6.14 2.64
CA ILE A 346 12.48 -5.98 2.44
C ILE A 346 11.84 -7.34 2.18
N CYS A 347 10.69 -7.60 2.80
CA CYS A 347 9.82 -8.69 2.38
C CYS A 347 8.74 -8.14 1.46
N LEU A 348 8.38 -8.92 0.42
CA LEU A 348 7.31 -8.60 -0.52
C LEU A 348 6.19 -9.63 -0.32
N PRO A 349 5.24 -9.39 0.61
CA PRO A 349 4.37 -10.44 1.14
C PRO A 349 3.49 -11.15 0.10
N LYS A 350 3.10 -10.46 -0.97
CA LYS A 350 2.29 -11.07 -2.05
C LYS A 350 3.14 -11.75 -3.11
N PHE A 351 4.42 -11.39 -3.22
CA PHE A 351 5.37 -12.02 -4.14
C PHE A 351 6.06 -13.25 -3.53
N ASN A 352 6.71 -13.07 -2.38
CA ASN A 352 7.27 -14.15 -1.58
C ASN A 352 7.24 -13.76 -0.09
N PRO A 353 6.28 -14.28 0.70
CA PRO A 353 6.15 -13.94 2.11
C PRO A 353 7.24 -14.54 2.99
N ASP A 354 7.99 -15.54 2.51
CA ASP A 354 8.84 -16.37 3.37
C ASP A 354 10.31 -15.91 3.42
N GLY A 355 10.69 -14.93 2.59
CA GLY A 355 12.08 -14.51 2.44
C GLY A 355 12.25 -13.00 2.30
N PHE A 356 13.44 -12.55 2.67
CA PHE A 356 13.89 -11.18 2.41
C PHE A 356 14.54 -11.08 1.03
N PHE A 357 14.22 -9.99 0.36
CA PHE A 357 15.03 -9.39 -0.69
C PHE A 357 15.84 -8.24 -0.10
N HIS A 358 16.80 -7.74 -0.85
CA HIS A 358 17.55 -6.55 -0.46
C HIS A 358 17.28 -5.43 -1.46
N ALA A 359 16.81 -4.29 -0.96
CA ALA A 359 16.49 -3.13 -1.76
C ALA A 359 17.58 -2.08 -1.64
N HIS A 360 18.12 -1.69 -2.80
CA HIS A 360 18.86 -0.45 -2.97
C HIS A 360 17.86 0.66 -3.30
N ILE A 361 17.72 1.62 -2.40
CA ILE A 361 16.77 2.73 -2.51
C ILE A 361 17.56 4.03 -2.55
N SER A 362 17.41 4.81 -3.60
CA SER A 362 18.08 6.11 -3.65
C SER A 362 17.38 7.09 -4.58
N TYR A 363 17.41 8.36 -4.19
CA TYR A 363 16.99 9.45 -5.07
C TYR A 363 18.07 9.72 -6.13
N LEU A 364 17.64 10.04 -7.35
CA LEU A 364 18.57 10.28 -8.46
C LEU A 364 19.36 11.57 -8.26
N GLU A 365 18.72 12.60 -7.69
CA GLU A 365 19.33 13.87 -7.31
C GLU A 365 18.67 14.37 -6.00
N PRO A 366 19.39 15.07 -5.12
CA PRO A 366 18.85 15.51 -3.82
C PRO A 366 17.60 16.39 -3.92
N ALA A 367 17.53 17.24 -4.96
CA ALA A 367 16.41 18.14 -5.21
C ALA A 367 15.28 17.52 -6.06
N SER A 368 15.41 16.25 -6.47
CA SER A 368 14.44 15.58 -7.34
C SER A 368 13.59 14.60 -6.55
N ASP A 369 12.31 14.47 -6.90
CA ASP A 369 11.42 13.43 -6.38
C ASP A 369 11.54 12.08 -7.10
N LEU A 370 12.54 11.92 -7.97
CA LEU A 370 12.82 10.67 -8.65
C LEU A 370 13.56 9.70 -7.73
N CYS A 371 12.86 8.67 -7.27
CA CYS A 371 13.42 7.60 -6.44
C CYS A 371 13.56 6.31 -7.24
N LEU A 372 14.76 5.73 -7.22
CA LEU A 372 15.08 4.45 -7.82
C LEU A 372 15.11 3.37 -6.73
N ILE A 373 14.35 2.29 -6.95
CA ILE A 373 14.34 1.08 -6.12
C ILE A 373 14.86 -0.08 -6.97
N LEU A 374 15.95 -0.70 -6.55
CA LEU A 374 16.52 -1.92 -7.17
C LEU A 374 16.43 -3.06 -6.17
N VAL A 375 15.74 -4.14 -6.52
CA VAL A 375 15.50 -5.28 -5.63
C VAL A 375 16.37 -6.47 -6.06
N SER A 376 17.26 -6.93 -5.19
CA SER A 376 18.13 -8.09 -5.41
C SER A 376 17.75 -9.27 -4.52
N THR A 377 18.05 -10.49 -5.00
CA THR A 377 17.99 -11.72 -4.17
C THR A 377 19.23 -11.91 -3.31
N ASP A 378 20.29 -11.12 -3.52
CA ASP A 378 21.59 -11.29 -2.88
C ASP A 378 21.86 -10.14 -1.89
N ARG A 379 22.33 -10.50 -0.69
CA ARG A 379 22.57 -9.57 0.42
C ARG A 379 23.81 -8.71 0.21
N GLU A 380 24.74 -9.19 -0.59
CA GLU A 380 26.03 -8.54 -0.85
C GLU A 380 26.02 -7.72 -2.16
N ASP A 381 24.86 -7.56 -2.79
CA ASP A 381 24.73 -6.93 -4.12
C ASP A 381 24.77 -5.40 -4.08
N PHE A 382 24.99 -4.79 -2.91
CA PHE A 382 24.96 -3.33 -2.70
C PHE A 382 25.80 -2.58 -3.74
N PHE A 383 27.08 -2.94 -3.87
CA PHE A 383 28.01 -2.25 -4.77
C PHE A 383 27.63 -2.43 -6.25
N ASN A 384 27.19 -3.62 -6.63
CA ASN A 384 26.73 -3.88 -8.00
C ASN A 384 25.50 -3.03 -8.34
N LEU A 385 24.55 -2.87 -7.40
CA LEU A 385 23.34 -2.08 -7.59
C LEU A 385 23.63 -0.57 -7.56
N SER A 386 24.58 -0.11 -6.72
CA SER A 386 25.08 1.26 -6.76
C SER A 386 25.68 1.59 -8.14
N ASP A 387 26.46 0.67 -8.71
CA ASP A 387 26.99 0.83 -10.07
C ASP A 387 25.92 0.72 -11.15
N CYS A 388 24.84 -0.04 -10.93
CA CYS A 388 23.67 -0.04 -11.80
C CYS A 388 23.00 1.34 -11.84
N LYS A 389 22.79 1.97 -10.67
CA LYS A 389 22.28 3.35 -10.58
C LYS A 389 23.15 4.33 -11.34
N LYS A 390 24.48 4.32 -11.13
CA LYS A 390 25.40 5.23 -11.84
C LYS A 390 25.29 5.07 -13.36
N ARG A 391 25.34 3.84 -13.86
CA ARG A 391 25.19 3.54 -15.31
C ARG A 391 23.81 3.94 -15.85
N PHE A 392 22.76 3.78 -15.05
CA PHE A 392 21.42 4.23 -15.41
C PHE A 392 21.37 5.76 -15.52
N LEU A 393 21.86 6.48 -14.52
CA LEU A 393 21.85 7.94 -14.48
C LEU A 393 22.68 8.55 -15.62
N GLU A 394 23.85 8.00 -15.92
CA GLU A 394 24.68 8.43 -17.06
C GLU A 394 23.94 8.26 -18.40
N ARG A 395 23.25 7.13 -18.60
CA ARG A 395 22.46 6.89 -19.81
C ARG A 395 21.26 7.80 -19.90
N LEU A 396 20.61 8.07 -18.76
CA LEU A 396 19.44 8.93 -18.69
C LEU A 396 19.82 10.38 -19.05
N ARG A 397 20.94 10.89 -18.53
CA ARG A 397 21.45 12.24 -18.82
C ARG A 397 21.93 12.43 -20.26
N ARG A 398 22.49 11.39 -20.89
CA ARG A 398 22.90 11.45 -22.31
C ARG A 398 21.72 11.52 -23.28
N ARG A 399 20.52 11.15 -22.82
CA ARG A 399 19.30 11.12 -23.63
C ARG A 399 18.41 12.31 -23.24
N SER A 400 17.55 12.76 -24.14
CA SER A 400 16.53 13.79 -23.84
C SER A 400 15.47 13.32 -22.83
N ALA A 401 15.48 12.03 -22.47
CA ALA A 401 14.57 11.43 -21.50
C ALA A 401 14.64 12.08 -20.11
N TYR A 402 15.83 12.52 -19.66
CA TYR A 402 15.95 13.17 -18.36
C TYR A 402 15.19 14.51 -18.31
N GLN A 403 15.34 15.33 -19.36
CA GLN A 403 14.62 16.59 -19.46
C GLN A 403 13.11 16.38 -19.51
N SER A 404 12.63 15.40 -20.29
CA SER A 404 11.21 15.06 -20.33
C SER A 404 10.67 14.58 -18.98
N LEU A 405 11.48 13.89 -18.17
CA LEU A 405 11.10 13.53 -16.81
C LEU A 405 11.00 14.77 -15.92
N GLN A 406 11.99 15.67 -15.96
CA GLN A 406 11.94 16.91 -15.18
C GLN A 406 10.72 17.77 -15.54
N GLU A 407 10.38 17.89 -16.81
CA GLU A 407 9.16 18.57 -17.27
C GLU A 407 7.88 17.90 -16.73
N ALA A 408 7.85 16.56 -16.70
CA ALA A 408 6.74 15.80 -16.13
C ALA A 408 6.64 15.93 -14.60
N LEU A 409 7.76 16.11 -13.89
CA LEU A 409 7.75 16.37 -12.45
C LEU A 409 7.16 17.74 -12.11
N ASN A 410 7.35 18.75 -12.97
CA ASN A 410 6.75 20.08 -12.80
C ASN A 410 5.23 20.07 -13.02
N THR A 411 4.71 19.08 -13.75
CA THR A 411 3.28 18.92 -14.05
C THR A 411 2.86 17.45 -13.87
N PRO A 412 2.85 16.94 -12.62
CA PRO A 412 2.73 15.51 -12.35
C PRO A 412 1.32 14.96 -12.59
N GLY A 413 0.33 15.84 -12.76
CA GLY A 413 -1.07 15.51 -12.96
C GLY A 413 -1.72 16.28 -14.10
N TYR A 414 -3.05 16.28 -14.09
CA TYR A 414 -3.85 17.04 -15.04
C TYR A 414 -5.16 17.48 -14.39
N PRO A 415 -5.66 18.69 -14.71
CA PRO A 415 -6.93 19.15 -14.17
C PRO A 415 -8.10 18.45 -14.85
N VAL A 416 -9.21 18.28 -14.12
CA VAL A 416 -10.46 17.70 -14.67
C VAL A 416 -11.00 18.48 -15.87
N SER A 417 -10.72 19.78 -15.95
CA SER A 417 -11.16 20.66 -17.04
C SER A 417 -10.60 20.23 -18.40
N GLN A 418 -9.43 19.57 -18.44
CA GLN A 418 -8.82 19.07 -19.68
C GLN A 418 -9.67 18.00 -20.38
N VAL A 419 -10.56 17.32 -19.65
CA VAL A 419 -11.48 16.32 -20.22
C VAL A 419 -12.63 16.98 -20.98
N GLY A 420 -12.99 18.23 -20.65
CA GLY A 420 -14.05 18.98 -21.33
C GLY A 420 -15.46 18.44 -21.08
N ILE A 421 -15.72 17.88 -19.89
CA ILE A 421 -17.05 17.39 -19.49
C ILE A 421 -17.67 18.39 -18.51
N PRO A 422 -18.83 18.99 -18.85
CA PRO A 422 -19.55 19.90 -17.96
C PRO A 422 -19.95 19.22 -16.64
N GLU A 423 -19.97 19.99 -15.55
CA GLU A 423 -20.34 19.55 -14.19
C GLU A 423 -19.52 18.41 -13.58
N LEU A 424 -18.55 17.83 -14.32
CA LEU A 424 -17.67 16.80 -13.79
C LEU A 424 -16.65 17.45 -12.87
N ARG A 425 -16.70 17.09 -11.59
CA ARG A 425 -15.73 17.56 -10.59
C ARG A 425 -14.53 16.62 -10.54
N HIS A 426 -14.74 15.31 -10.41
CA HIS A 426 -13.62 14.37 -10.28
C HIS A 426 -13.99 13.01 -10.86
N PHE A 427 -12.98 12.23 -11.24
CA PHE A 427 -13.18 10.84 -11.65
C PHE A 427 -12.00 9.96 -11.27
N VAL A 428 -12.26 8.66 -11.18
CA VAL A 428 -11.22 7.63 -11.07
C VAL A 428 -11.51 6.55 -12.11
N TYR A 429 -10.54 6.27 -12.97
CA TYR A 429 -10.61 5.19 -13.94
C TYR A 429 -9.52 4.16 -13.65
N LYS A 430 -9.92 2.89 -13.48
CA LYS A 430 -9.03 1.75 -13.29
C LYS A 430 -9.08 0.85 -14.51
N SER A 431 -7.93 0.59 -15.11
CA SER A 431 -7.76 -0.46 -16.11
C SER A 431 -7.51 -1.79 -15.40
N LYS A 432 -8.42 -2.76 -15.57
CA LYS A 432 -8.30 -4.07 -14.92
C LYS A 432 -7.16 -4.90 -15.52
N SER A 433 -6.96 -4.83 -16.84
CA SER A 433 -5.87 -5.57 -17.48
C SER A 433 -4.50 -5.13 -16.98
N SER A 434 -4.34 -3.82 -16.71
CA SER A 434 -3.07 -3.27 -16.26
C SER A 434 -2.93 -3.12 -14.75
N GLY A 435 -3.98 -3.20 -13.95
CA GLY A 435 -3.88 -2.88 -12.52
C GLY A 435 -3.35 -1.46 -12.27
N LEU A 436 -3.58 -0.57 -13.24
CA LEU A 436 -3.21 0.83 -13.16
C LEU A 436 -4.48 1.67 -13.17
N TYR A 437 -4.41 2.82 -12.52
CA TYR A 437 -5.50 3.79 -12.51
C TYR A 437 -5.02 5.19 -12.88
N THR A 438 -5.97 6.05 -13.21
CA THR A 438 -5.74 7.47 -13.41
C THR A 438 -6.87 8.28 -12.78
N SER A 439 -6.51 9.41 -12.20
CA SER A 439 -7.41 10.42 -11.66
C SER A 439 -6.82 11.82 -11.92
N PRO A 440 -7.66 12.84 -12.14
CA PRO A 440 -7.19 14.21 -12.24
C PRO A 440 -6.73 14.72 -10.86
N ASP A 441 -6.09 15.87 -10.86
CA ASP A 441 -5.77 16.57 -9.61
C ASP A 441 -7.05 17.02 -8.90
N LEU A 442 -7.01 17.08 -7.57
CA LEU A 442 -8.16 17.45 -6.74
C LEU A 442 -8.58 18.90 -7.02
N PRO A 443 -9.77 19.14 -7.61
CA PRO A 443 -10.24 20.49 -7.82
C PRO A 443 -10.82 21.07 -6.53
N THR A 444 -10.97 22.38 -6.46
CA THR A 444 -11.87 23.02 -5.49
C THR A 444 -13.29 22.44 -5.65
N PRO A 445 -13.97 21.97 -4.57
CA PRO A 445 -13.68 22.18 -3.15
C PRO A 445 -12.88 21.07 -2.45
N TYR A 446 -12.44 20.01 -3.14
CA TYR A 446 -11.80 18.83 -2.52
C TYR A 446 -10.32 19.02 -2.16
N GLN A 447 -9.88 20.26 -1.97
CA GLN A 447 -8.50 20.58 -1.60
C GLN A 447 -8.28 20.51 -0.08
N GLY A 448 -9.34 20.69 0.71
CA GLY A 448 -9.30 20.51 2.17
C GLY A 448 -9.31 19.03 2.56
N GLU A 449 -8.74 18.71 3.72
CA GLU A 449 -8.62 17.33 4.19
C GLU A 449 -9.99 16.67 4.39
N GLU A 450 -10.94 17.38 5.01
CA GLU A 450 -12.27 16.87 5.26
C GLU A 450 -13.05 16.61 3.97
N GLU A 451 -12.95 17.51 2.99
CA GLU A 451 -13.60 17.36 1.69
C GLU A 451 -12.98 16.24 0.86
N HIS A 452 -11.66 16.05 0.95
CA HIS A 452 -10.98 14.95 0.30
C HIS A 452 -11.40 13.60 0.89
N GLU A 453 -11.41 13.47 2.22
CA GLU A 453 -11.94 12.28 2.90
C GLU A 453 -13.40 12.02 2.54
N ARG A 454 -14.22 13.09 2.43
CA ARG A 454 -15.61 12.98 2.00
C ARG A 454 -15.70 12.42 0.58
N LEU A 455 -14.91 12.92 -0.37
CA LEU A 455 -14.86 12.40 -1.74
C LEU A 455 -14.47 10.92 -1.76
N MET A 456 -13.45 10.53 -0.97
CA MET A 456 -13.04 9.14 -0.87
C MET A 456 -14.11 8.26 -0.23
N GLY A 457 -14.82 8.75 0.79
CA GLY A 457 -15.98 8.07 1.37
C GLY A 457 -17.11 7.83 0.35
N LEU A 458 -17.33 8.77 -0.58
CA LEU A 458 -18.28 8.58 -1.68
C LEU A 458 -17.80 7.51 -2.66
N TYR A 459 -16.50 7.46 -2.99
CA TYR A 459 -15.95 6.40 -3.84
C TYR A 459 -15.96 5.02 -3.17
N GLN A 460 -15.66 4.92 -1.87
CA GLN A 460 -15.83 3.70 -1.09
C GLN A 460 -17.29 3.22 -1.14
N TYR A 461 -18.25 4.12 -0.94
CA TYR A 461 -19.67 3.76 -1.07
C TYR A 461 -20.00 3.17 -2.46
N LEU A 462 -19.57 3.83 -3.55
CA LEU A 462 -19.80 3.33 -4.91
C LEU A 462 -19.13 1.98 -5.14
N HIS A 463 -17.88 1.84 -4.69
CA HIS A 463 -17.11 0.60 -4.79
C HIS A 463 -17.80 -0.55 -4.07
N SER A 464 -18.26 -0.35 -2.83
CA SER A 464 -19.01 -1.35 -2.06
C SER A 464 -20.29 -1.81 -2.75
N CYS A 465 -21.00 -0.91 -3.45
CA CYS A 465 -22.22 -1.24 -4.20
C CYS A 465 -21.92 -2.05 -5.46
N LEU A 466 -20.87 -1.68 -6.20
CA LEU A 466 -20.49 -2.37 -7.44
C LEU A 466 -19.93 -3.77 -7.17
N HIS A 467 -19.17 -3.92 -6.08
CA HIS A 467 -18.48 -5.17 -5.72
C HIS A 467 -19.16 -5.94 -4.58
N HIS A 468 -20.45 -5.67 -4.35
CA HIS A 468 -21.22 -6.36 -3.31
C HIS A 468 -21.23 -7.89 -3.56
N PRO A 469 -20.87 -8.73 -2.57
CA PRO A 469 -20.58 -10.15 -2.79
C PRO A 469 -21.78 -10.95 -3.33
N THR A 470 -23.00 -10.60 -2.90
CA THR A 470 -24.21 -11.34 -3.29
C THR A 470 -25.00 -10.69 -4.43
N ARG A 471 -24.79 -9.39 -4.67
CA ARG A 471 -25.59 -8.58 -5.60
C ARG A 471 -24.75 -7.46 -6.21
N PRO A 472 -23.70 -7.78 -6.96
CA PRO A 472 -22.83 -6.77 -7.55
C PRO A 472 -23.61 -5.97 -8.61
N LEU A 473 -23.51 -4.64 -8.55
CA LEU A 473 -24.10 -3.77 -9.56
C LEU A 473 -23.14 -3.59 -10.73
N ARG A 474 -23.68 -3.56 -11.96
CA ARG A 474 -22.89 -3.18 -13.15
C ARG A 474 -22.68 -1.67 -13.23
N TYR A 475 -23.70 -0.91 -12.85
CA TYR A 475 -23.64 0.54 -12.79
C TYR A 475 -24.56 1.06 -11.69
N ILE A 476 -24.26 2.24 -11.17
CA ILE A 476 -25.08 2.94 -10.19
C ILE A 476 -25.02 4.44 -10.50
N TYR A 477 -26.16 5.11 -10.38
CA TYR A 477 -26.25 6.56 -10.36
C TYR A 477 -26.98 6.96 -9.08
N ARG A 478 -26.36 7.82 -8.28
CA ARG A 478 -26.90 8.28 -7.00
C ARG A 478 -26.88 9.79 -6.95
N CYS A 479 -28.03 10.38 -6.66
CA CYS A 479 -28.13 11.80 -6.35
C CYS A 479 -27.93 12.01 -4.85
N THR A 480 -27.16 13.03 -4.50
CA THR A 480 -27.06 13.52 -3.12
C THR A 480 -27.26 15.04 -3.12
N GLU A 481 -27.32 15.65 -1.95
CA GLU A 481 -27.49 17.11 -1.83
C GLU A 481 -26.26 17.87 -2.34
N THR A 482 -25.07 17.26 -2.24
CA THR A 482 -23.78 17.92 -2.48
C THR A 482 -23.08 17.45 -3.76
N GLU A 483 -23.28 16.20 -4.16
CA GLU A 483 -22.70 15.59 -5.37
C GLU A 483 -23.65 14.60 -6.05
N ASN A 484 -23.59 14.52 -7.37
CA ASN A 484 -24.19 13.42 -8.11
C ASN A 484 -23.12 12.42 -8.51
N LEU A 485 -23.33 11.15 -8.20
CA LEU A 485 -22.36 10.09 -8.37
C LEU A 485 -22.77 9.13 -9.46
N TYR A 486 -21.80 8.69 -10.26
CA TYR A 486 -22.00 7.62 -11.23
C TYR A 486 -20.84 6.65 -11.16
N ALA A 487 -21.12 5.35 -11.14
CA ALA A 487 -20.07 4.34 -11.26
C ALA A 487 -20.47 3.22 -12.22
N LEU A 488 -19.47 2.64 -12.88
CA LEU A 488 -19.62 1.60 -13.91
C LEU A 488 -18.48 0.60 -13.80
N VAL A 489 -18.82 -0.69 -13.77
CA VAL A 489 -17.86 -1.80 -13.82
C VAL A 489 -18.11 -2.64 -15.06
N THR A 490 -17.03 -2.91 -15.80
CA THR A 490 -17.01 -3.79 -16.97
C THR A 490 -15.97 -4.90 -16.79
N SER A 491 -15.81 -5.78 -17.79
CA SER A 491 -14.73 -6.77 -17.80
C SER A 491 -13.35 -6.12 -17.91
N GLY A 492 -13.22 -5.02 -18.65
CA GLY A 492 -11.93 -4.37 -18.92
C GLY A 492 -11.55 -3.23 -17.96
N PHE A 493 -12.52 -2.54 -17.37
CA PHE A 493 -12.25 -1.35 -16.55
C PHE A 493 -13.30 -1.11 -15.46
N GLU A 494 -12.96 -0.26 -14.50
CA GLU A 494 -13.86 0.33 -13.51
C GLU A 494 -13.78 1.85 -13.62
N LEU A 495 -14.93 2.51 -13.46
CA LEU A 495 -15.04 3.96 -13.57
C LEU A 495 -15.93 4.51 -12.46
N TYR A 496 -15.43 5.55 -11.80
CA TYR A 496 -16.12 6.27 -10.73
C TYR A 496 -16.12 7.76 -11.07
N LEU A 497 -17.29 8.40 -11.08
CA LEU A 497 -17.47 9.78 -11.48
C LEU A 497 -18.18 10.55 -10.36
N CYS A 498 -17.71 11.76 -10.11
CA CYS A 498 -18.27 12.70 -9.18
C CYS A 498 -18.63 14.00 -9.91
N PHE A 499 -19.92 14.32 -9.94
CA PHE A 499 -20.47 15.52 -10.56
C PHE A 499 -20.95 16.51 -9.51
N SER A 500 -21.14 17.76 -9.92
CA SER A 500 -21.92 18.73 -9.14
C SER A 500 -23.37 18.25 -8.92
N PRO A 501 -24.11 18.83 -7.96
CA PRO A 501 -25.54 18.58 -7.77
C PRO A 501 -26.39 18.84 -9.02
N LEU A 502 -25.89 19.65 -9.96
CA LEU A 502 -26.57 19.99 -11.21
C LEU A 502 -26.38 18.90 -12.29
N GLY A 503 -25.43 17.99 -12.10
CA GLY A 503 -25.13 16.95 -13.08
C GLY A 503 -26.24 15.91 -13.19
N THR A 504 -26.92 15.85 -14.33
CA THR A 504 -28.06 14.93 -14.55
C THR A 504 -27.62 13.50 -14.93
N LYS A 505 -28.52 12.52 -14.78
CA LYS A 505 -28.29 11.14 -15.25
C LYS A 505 -27.93 11.07 -16.74
N GLY A 506 -28.62 11.86 -17.57
CA GLY A 506 -28.34 11.93 -19.02
C GLY A 506 -26.95 12.49 -19.33
N LEU A 507 -26.54 13.53 -18.59
CA LEU A 507 -25.19 14.08 -18.68
C LEU A 507 -24.15 13.02 -18.28
N ALA A 508 -24.36 12.33 -17.16
CA ALA A 508 -23.45 11.30 -16.67
C ALA A 508 -23.26 10.15 -17.69
N MET A 509 -24.33 9.68 -18.32
CA MET A 509 -24.24 8.67 -19.38
C MET A 509 -23.46 9.17 -20.60
N SER A 510 -23.67 10.43 -21.01
CA SER A 510 -22.90 11.02 -22.11
C SER A 510 -21.42 11.24 -21.76
N ALA A 511 -21.15 11.55 -20.49
CA ALA A 511 -19.82 11.82 -19.95
C ALA A 511 -18.95 10.57 -20.01
N VAL A 512 -19.49 9.38 -19.71
CA VAL A 512 -18.75 8.10 -19.83
C VAL A 512 -18.15 7.95 -21.24
N ASN A 513 -18.96 8.15 -22.29
CA ASN A 513 -18.48 8.00 -23.67
C ASN A 513 -17.46 9.07 -24.09
N LYS A 514 -17.56 10.29 -23.54
CA LYS A 514 -16.57 11.35 -23.77
C LYS A 514 -15.26 11.04 -23.05
N LEU A 515 -15.35 10.66 -21.78
CA LEU A 515 -14.20 10.34 -20.94
C LEU A 515 -13.43 9.14 -21.50
N LEU A 516 -14.11 8.05 -21.88
CA LEU A 516 -13.44 6.88 -22.46
C LEU A 516 -12.72 7.21 -23.77
N ARG A 517 -13.25 8.13 -24.58
CA ARG A 517 -12.55 8.61 -25.79
C ARG A 517 -11.32 9.43 -25.45
N TRP A 518 -11.41 10.28 -24.43
CA TRP A 518 -10.27 11.07 -23.95
C TRP A 518 -9.18 10.16 -23.36
N ILE A 519 -9.54 9.22 -22.48
CA ILE A 519 -8.61 8.26 -21.88
C ILE A 519 -7.92 7.42 -22.97
N ARG A 520 -8.65 6.97 -24.00
CA ARG A 520 -8.04 6.25 -25.13
C ARG A 520 -7.04 7.10 -25.92
N LYS A 521 -7.25 8.41 -26.02
CA LYS A 521 -6.33 9.32 -26.69
C LYS A 521 -5.05 9.52 -25.87
N GLU A 522 -5.18 9.57 -24.55
CA GLU A 522 -4.06 9.77 -23.61
C GLU A 522 -3.50 8.46 -23.04
N GLU A 523 -3.93 7.28 -23.55
CA GLU A 523 -3.66 5.98 -22.94
C GLU A 523 -2.15 5.71 -22.83
N ASP A 524 -1.41 5.98 -23.91
CA ASP A 524 0.05 5.84 -23.98
C ASP A 524 0.78 6.75 -22.97
N ARG A 525 0.19 7.90 -22.64
CA ARG A 525 0.74 8.85 -21.68
C ARG A 525 0.44 8.43 -20.24
N LEU A 526 -0.78 7.97 -19.99
CA LEU A 526 -1.30 7.69 -18.64
C LEU A 526 -0.98 6.29 -18.12
N PHE A 527 -0.70 5.31 -19.00
CA PHE A 527 -0.53 3.91 -18.59
C PHE A 527 0.74 3.27 -19.16
N ILE A 528 1.35 2.39 -18.38
CA ILE A 528 2.44 1.52 -18.83
C ILE A 528 1.81 0.31 -19.55
N LEU A 529 1.80 0.34 -20.88
CA LEU A 529 1.18 -0.71 -21.71
C LEU A 529 2.13 -1.87 -22.02
N SER A 530 3.43 -1.59 -22.06
CA SER A 530 4.48 -2.55 -22.42
C SER A 530 5.66 -2.47 -21.44
N PRO A 531 5.55 -3.08 -20.24
CA PRO A 531 6.67 -3.14 -19.32
C PRO A 531 7.82 -3.98 -19.92
N LEU A 532 9.06 -3.51 -19.79
CA LEU A 532 10.22 -4.28 -20.24
C LEU A 532 10.61 -5.36 -19.22
N THR A 533 11.18 -6.45 -19.72
CA THR A 533 11.75 -7.53 -18.91
C THR A 533 13.24 -7.73 -19.19
N TYR A 534 14.04 -8.20 -18.24
CA TYR A 534 15.50 -8.41 -18.42
C TYR A 534 15.92 -9.49 -19.41
#